data_AF-A0A645IS69-F1
#
_entry.id   AF-A0A645IS69-F1
#
_cell.length_a   1.000
_cell.length_b   1.000
_cell.length_c   1.000
_cell.angle_alpha   90.00
_cell.angle_beta   90.00
_cell.angle_gamma   90.00
#
_symmetry.space_group_name_H-M   'P 1'
#
loop_
_entity.id
_entity.type
_entity.pdbx_description
1 polymer ?
#
loop_
_entity_poly.entity_id
_entity_poly.type
_entity_poly.pdbx_seq_one_letter_code
_entity_poly.pdbx_strand_id
1 'polypeptide(L)'
;MDLIDTDFDVLREIANIILNSIVGGFGNLLSTKLEYSLPEVELIFISESDQQMLFEKEAYALVLHTNFSLAGTEIQGTIIIVLSMNSVSQLLYKIDEMLVRET
;
A
#
# COMPACT_ATOMS: atom_id res chain seq x y z
N MET A 1 -18.14 19.45 -1.54
CA MET A 1 -18.27 18.95 -0.16
C MET A 1 -16.91 19.17 0.43
N ASP A 2 -16.74 20.25 1.18
CA ASP A 2 -15.43 20.60 1.73
C ASP A 2 -15.16 19.63 2.88
N LEU A 3 -14.10 18.82 2.76
CA LEU A 3 -13.59 18.07 3.91
C LEU A 3 -13.10 19.09 4.93
N ILE A 4 -13.56 18.97 6.17
CA ILE A 4 -13.04 19.78 7.28
C ILE A 4 -11.75 19.10 7.75
N ASP A 5 -10.81 19.84 8.37
CA ASP A 5 -9.54 19.29 8.87
C ASP A 5 -9.73 18.01 9.73
N THR A 6 -10.86 17.91 10.44
CA THR A 6 -11.24 16.72 11.21
C THR A 6 -11.44 15.47 10.35
N ASP A 7 -11.94 15.60 9.12
CA ASP A 7 -12.11 14.48 8.20
C ASP A 7 -10.76 13.93 7.74
N PHE A 8 -9.79 14.82 7.49
CA PHE A 8 -8.42 14.42 7.15
C PHE A 8 -7.71 13.72 8.31
N ASP A 9 -7.92 14.18 9.55
CA ASP A 9 -7.39 13.51 10.73
C ASP A 9 -7.94 12.08 10.87
N VAL A 10 -9.25 11.91 10.65
CA VAL A 10 -9.89 10.58 10.65
C VAL A 10 -9.34 9.70 9.53
N LEU A 11 -9.20 10.25 8.32
CA LEU A 11 -8.61 9.51 7.19
C LEU A 11 -7.17 9.10 7.47
N ARG A 12 -6.37 9.96 8.12
CA ARG A 12 -5.01 9.63 8.50
C ARG A 12 -4.96 8.50 9.51
N GLU A 13 -5.88 8.45 10.46
CA GLU A 13 -5.98 7.34 11.41
C GLU A 13 -6.36 6.04 10.72
N ILE A 14 -7.33 6.08 9.79
CA ILE A 14 -7.70 4.92 8.97
C ILE A 14 -6.50 4.46 8.12
N ALA A 15 -5.79 5.39 7.48
CA ALA A 15 -4.61 5.10 6.68
C ALA A 15 -3.50 4.47 7.54
N ASN A 16 -3.30 4.95 8.77
CA ASN A 16 -2.34 4.40 9.71
C ASN A 16 -2.70 2.96 10.12
N ILE A 17 -3.98 2.67 10.37
CA ILE A 17 -4.46 1.31 10.66
C ILE A 17 -4.22 0.36 9.47
N ILE A 18 -4.56 0.80 8.26
CA ILE A 18 -4.36 0.02 7.03
C ILE A 18 -2.86 -0.22 6.80
N LEU A 19 -2.03 0.83 6.91
CA LEU A 19 -0.58 0.74 6.74
C LEU A 19 0.04 -0.23 7.75
N ASN A 20 -0.31 -0.11 9.03
CA ASN A 20 0.18 -1.01 10.08
C ASN A 20 -0.18 -2.47 9.79
N SER A 21 -1.39 -2.70 9.29
CA SER A 21 -1.86 -4.06 8.94
C SER A 21 -1.10 -4.64 7.76
N ILE A 22 -0.88 -3.83 6.72
CA ILE A 22 -0.11 -4.23 5.53
C ILE A 22 1.34 -4.49 5.92
N VAL A 23 2.02 -3.51 6.51
CA VAL A 23 3.44 -3.59 6.86
C VAL A 23 3.68 -4.73 7.86
N GLY A 24 2.81 -4.89 8.87
CA GLY A 24 2.88 -5.99 9.83
C GLY A 24 2.69 -7.35 9.17
N GLY A 25 1.66 -7.51 8.34
CA GLY A 25 1.39 -8.74 7.61
C GLY A 25 2.52 -9.10 6.64
N PHE A 26 2.98 -8.13 5.86
CA PHE A 26 4.05 -8.30 4.87
C PHE A 26 5.40 -8.61 5.55
N GLY A 27 5.74 -7.87 6.61
CA GLY A 27 6.97 -8.09 7.36
C GLY A 27 7.00 -9.47 8.02
N ASN A 28 5.88 -9.91 8.61
CA ASN A 28 5.76 -11.24 9.18
C ASN A 28 5.88 -12.34 8.11
N LEU A 29 5.14 -12.20 7.00
CA LEU A 29 5.16 -13.15 5.89
C LEU A 29 6.58 -13.34 5.33
N LEU A 30 7.28 -12.23 5.09
CA LEU A 30 8.63 -12.23 4.52
C LEU A 30 9.72 -12.42 5.57
N SER A 31 9.37 -12.58 6.85
CA SER A 31 10.29 -12.59 7.99
C SER A 31 11.32 -11.45 7.93
N THR A 32 10.85 -10.25 7.60
CA THR A 32 11.67 -9.07 7.32
C THR A 32 11.16 -7.89 8.12
N LYS A 33 12.07 -7.17 8.80
CA LYS A 33 11.73 -5.93 9.50
C LYS A 33 11.48 -4.84 8.47
N LEU A 34 10.26 -4.31 8.45
CA LEU A 34 9.88 -3.17 7.62
C LEU A 34 9.77 -1.93 8.52
N GLU A 35 10.31 -0.82 8.04
CA GLU A 35 10.23 0.49 8.70
C GLU A 35 9.42 1.43 7.80
N TYR A 36 8.58 2.26 8.40
CA TYR A 36 7.66 3.15 7.69
C TYR A 36 7.51 4.47 8.46
N SER A 37 7.16 5.52 7.72
CA SER A 37 6.77 6.81 8.28
C SER A 37 5.26 6.90 8.45
N LEU A 38 4.82 7.91 9.21
CA LEU A 38 3.40 8.22 9.31
C LEU A 38 2.82 8.51 7.91
N PRO A 39 1.63 8.00 7.56
CA PRO A 39 1.04 8.27 6.26
C PRO A 39 0.63 9.73 6.13
N GLU A 40 0.87 10.28 4.95
CA GLU A 40 0.33 11.56 4.50
C GLU A 40 -0.95 11.30 3.69
N VAL A 41 -1.96 12.14 3.89
CA VAL A 41 -3.25 12.01 3.21
C VAL A 41 -3.49 13.28 2.42
N GLU A 42 -3.62 13.13 1.11
CA GLU A 42 -3.84 14.22 0.18
C GLU A 42 -4.99 13.90 -0.78
N LEU A 43 -5.77 14.92 -1.12
CA LEU A 43 -6.75 14.83 -2.20
C LEU A 43 -6.08 15.25 -3.49
N ILE A 44 -5.85 14.28 -4.37
CA ILE A 44 -5.19 14.51 -5.66
C ILE A 44 -6.24 14.40 -6.77
N PHE A 45 -6.33 15.43 -7.60
CA PHE A 45 -7.04 15.36 -8.87
C PHE A 45 -6.05 14.88 -9.93
N ILE A 46 -6.14 13.62 -10.32
CA ILE A 46 -5.27 13.05 -11.34
C ILE A 46 -5.79 13.46 -12.71
N SER A 47 -5.15 14.42 -13.36
CA SER A 47 -5.36 14.68 -14.78
C SER A 47 -4.64 13.63 -15.65
N GLU A 48 -5.03 13.49 -16.92
CA GLU A 48 -4.34 12.58 -17.85
C GLU A 48 -2.83 12.88 -17.98
N SER A 49 -2.43 14.14 -17.81
CA SER A 49 -1.01 14.55 -17.78
C SER A 49 -0.29 14.14 -16.50
N ASP A 50 -0.98 14.05 -15.36
CA ASP A 50 -0.35 13.74 -14.05
C ASP A 50 -0.05 12.25 -13.90
N GLN A 51 -0.75 11.39 -14.66
CA GLN A 51 -0.52 9.94 -14.65
C GLN A 51 0.92 9.55 -15.01
N GLN A 52 1.59 10.36 -15.84
CA GLN A 52 2.99 10.13 -16.22
C GLN A 52 4.00 10.54 -15.13
N MET A 53 3.58 11.35 -14.16
CA MET A 53 4.46 11.91 -13.13
C MET A 53 4.41 11.09 -11.82
N LEU A 54 3.31 10.39 -11.55
CA LEU A 54 3.12 9.61 -10.32
C LEU A 54 4.02 8.38 -10.21
N PHE A 55 4.54 7.88 -11.33
CA PHE A 55 5.44 6.74 -11.34
C PHE A 55 6.75 7.13 -12.02
N GLU A 56 7.85 7.09 -11.27
CA GLU A 56 9.18 7.27 -11.84
C GLU A 56 9.42 6.27 -12.98
N LYS A 57 10.23 6.66 -13.97
CA LYS A 57 10.68 5.74 -15.01
C LYS A 57 11.43 4.61 -14.30
N GLU A 58 10.95 3.37 -14.48
CA GLU A 58 11.48 2.11 -13.88
C GLU A 58 10.97 1.75 -12.47
N ALA A 59 9.79 2.23 -12.08
CA ALA A 59 9.10 1.73 -10.89
C ALA A 59 8.24 0.49 -11.18
N TYR A 60 8.27 -0.50 -10.28
CA TYR A 60 7.36 -1.64 -10.31
C TYR A 60 6.19 -1.41 -9.36
N ALA A 61 4.97 -1.68 -9.80
CA ALA A 61 3.78 -1.52 -8.97
C ALA A 61 3.14 -2.88 -8.66
N LEU A 62 2.94 -3.16 -7.37
CA LEU A 62 2.05 -4.23 -6.92
C LEU A 62 0.67 -3.60 -6.67
N VAL A 63 -0.32 -4.06 -7.42
CA VAL A 63 -1.70 -3.56 -7.34
C VAL A 63 -2.55 -4.58 -6.60
N LEU A 64 -3.16 -4.16 -5.50
CA LEU A 64 -4.01 -4.97 -4.64
C LEU A 64 -5.43 -4.42 -4.69
N HIS A 65 -6.36 -5.17 -5.28
CA HIS A 65 -7.77 -4.84 -5.19
C HIS A 65 -8.33 -5.35 -3.86
N THR A 66 -8.98 -4.45 -3.13
CA THR A 66 -9.53 -4.70 -1.80
C THR A 66 -11.03 -4.45 -1.80
N ASN A 67 -11.76 -5.28 -1.07
CA ASN A 67 -13.17 -5.05 -0.77
C ASN A 67 -13.34 -5.13 0.74
N PHE A 68 -13.72 -4.02 1.36
CA PHE A 68 -14.01 -3.94 2.79
C PHE A 68 -15.52 -3.98 2.98
N SER A 69 -16.02 -4.94 3.75
CA SER A 69 -17.42 -4.96 4.17
C SER A 69 -17.53 -4.38 5.57
N LEU A 70 -18.25 -3.27 5.73
CA LEU A 70 -18.48 -2.60 7.00
C LEU A 70 -19.96 -2.28 7.18
N ALA A 71 -20.59 -2.87 8.20
CA ALA A 71 -21.98 -2.58 8.58
C ALA A 71 -23.01 -2.63 7.42
N GLY A 72 -22.80 -3.54 6.46
CA GLY A 72 -23.66 -3.70 5.29
C GLY A 72 -23.29 -2.82 4.08
N THR A 73 -22.26 -1.97 4.22
CA THR A 73 -21.66 -1.23 3.11
C THR A 73 -20.45 -1.98 2.57
N GLU A 74 -20.35 -2.10 1.24
CA GLU A 74 -19.13 -2.55 0.56
C GLU A 74 -18.31 -1.35 0.11
N ILE A 75 -17.03 -1.34 0.46
CA ILE A 75 -16.07 -0.32 0.09
C ILE A 75 -15.02 -1.00 -0.76
N GLN A 76 -15.03 -0.70 -2.06
CA GLN A 76 -14.00 -1.16 -2.98
C GLN A 76 -12.84 -0.15 -2.97
N GLY A 77 -11.64 -0.66 -2.78
CA GLY A 77 -10.42 0.13 -2.76
C GLY A 77 -9.32 -0.54 -3.54
N THR A 78 -8.34 0.24 -3.99
CA THR A 78 -7.10 -0.30 -4.57
C THR A 78 -5.93 0.24 -3.77
N ILE A 79 -5.05 -0.67 -3.34
CA ILE A 79 -3.77 -0.32 -2.74
C ILE A 79 -2.71 -0.53 -3.81
N ILE A 80 -1.88 0.49 -4.04
CA ILE A 80 -0.76 0.43 -4.97
C ILE A 80 0.51 0.53 -4.14
N ILE A 81 1.36 -0.49 -4.22
CA ILE A 81 2.68 -0.51 -3.58
C ILE A 81 3.72 -0.33 -4.67
N VAL A 82 4.42 0.80 -4.64
CA VAL A 82 5.50 1.10 -5.57
C VAL A 82 6.81 0.55 -5.02
N LEU A 83 7.52 -0.22 -5.83
CA LEU A 83 8.72 -0.94 -5.49
C LEU A 83 9.85 -0.54 -6.43
N SER A 84 11.03 -0.33 -5.85
CA SER A 84 12.27 -0.24 -6.61
C SER A 84 12.62 -1.62 -7.19
N MET A 85 13.48 -1.64 -8.22
CA MET A 85 14.03 -2.88 -8.76
C MET A 85 14.68 -3.78 -7.68
N ASN A 86 15.41 -3.17 -6.73
CA ASN A 86 16.03 -3.91 -5.63
C ASN A 86 14.96 -4.53 -4.71
N SER A 87 13.89 -3.79 -4.41
CA SER A 87 12.78 -4.27 -3.57
C SER A 87 12.06 -5.45 -4.23
N VAL A 88 11.83 -5.41 -5.54
CA VAL A 88 11.26 -6.54 -6.30
C VAL A 88 12.16 -7.76 -6.24
N SER A 89 13.47 -7.56 -6.43
CA SER A 89 14.45 -8.65 -6.40
C SER A 89 14.48 -9.33 -5.02
N GLN A 90 14.42 -8.55 -3.94
CA GLN A 90 14.35 -9.07 -2.58
C GLN A 90 13.03 -9.81 -2.29
N LEU A 91 11.91 -9.28 -2.78
CA LEU A 91 10.61 -9.93 -2.64
C LEU A 91 10.59 -11.32 -3.29
N LEU A 92 11.06 -11.42 -4.54
CA LEU A 92 11.15 -12.70 -5.26
C LEU A 92 12.04 -13.70 -4.52
N TYR A 93 13.22 -13.26 -4.07
CA TYR A 93 14.11 -14.12 -3.29
C TYR A 93 13.44 -14.66 -2.01
N LYS A 94 12.66 -13.82 -1.31
CA LYS A 94 11.93 -14.26 -0.12
C LYS A 94 10.82 -15.25 -0.43
N ILE A 95 10.11 -15.07 -1.53
CA ILE A 95 9.10 -16.03 -1.98
C ILE A 95 9.76 -17.37 -2.33
N ASP A 96 10.89 -17.36 -3.05
CA ASP A 96 11.63 -18.58 -3.37
C ASP A 96 12.11 -19.32 -2.10
N GLU A 97 12.61 -18.57 -1.11
CA GLU A 97 13.02 -19.11 0.20
C GLU A 97 11.85 -19.83 0.91
N MET A 98 10.63 -19.28 0.79
CA MET A 98 9.43 -19.87 1.38
C MET A 98 9.01 -21.15 0.65
N LEU A 99 9.02 -21.15 -0.68
CA LEU A 99 8.62 -22.30 -1.49
C LEU A 99 9.53 -23.52 -1.25
N VAL A 100 10.83 -23.30 -1.00
CA VAL A 100 11.77 -24.39 -0.70
C VAL A 100 11.54 -24.98 0.70
N ARG A 101 11.07 -24.18 1.67
CA ARG A 101 10.83 -24.62 3.06
C ARG A 101 9.58 -25.49 3.24
N GLU A 102 8.68 -25.50 2.26
CA GLU A 102 7.46 -26.32 2.28
C GLU A 102 7.66 -27.74 1.71
N THR A 103 8.86 -28.08 1.24
CA THR A 103 9.30 -29.43 0.83
C THR A 103 10.28 -30.07 1.81
#